data_AF-A0A498QF96-F1
#
_entry.id   AF-A0A498QF96-F1
#
_cell.length_a   1.000
_cell.length_b   1.000
_cell.length_c   1.000
_cell.angle_alpha   90.00
_cell.angle_beta   90.00
_cell.angle_gamma   90.00
#
_symmetry.space_group_name_H-M   'P 1'
#
loop_
_entity.id
_entity.type
_entity.pdbx_description
1 polymer ?
#
loop_
_entity_poly.entity_id
_entity_poly.type
_entity_poly.pdbx_seq_one_letter_code
_entity_poly.pdbx_strand_id
1 'polypeptide(L)'
;MPKADVGVYWGPRAESLDECAYRVARLVTALAALDPVLSGWRDGGRSKWDALAQPLVTNEHTDLVQRLLAGRNRRPDNNEVIEPYGYAAHWWNGGSDDKRPPAKLSIRIAGTSAIGLNNVTLDLPHQESAPYLYRPETAHRILQALLDIFAPDWGVWTNSDLRNKQKEPDRPTKDGRGYVLGKLIGHPAGWANFLGDSDSVKFDMALLPAGATVERLGTGTLVLLGQDPANPPLRDVLQVRRAMGYEVPTQQTELSRDVGASSAGPPAPPVVPGGPVVATDGGQSDPRRGTEIRGVPYPASNPDANRSD
;
A
#
# COMPACT_ATOMS: atom_id res chain seq x y z
N MET A 1 -5.65 2.71 10.72
CA MET A 1 -5.39 1.31 10.26
C MET A 1 -3.88 1.06 10.29
N PRO A 2 -3.33 -0.13 10.00
CA PRO A 2 -1.91 -0.26 9.70
C PRO A 2 -1.55 0.51 8.40
N LYS A 3 -0.27 0.79 8.20
CA LYS A 3 0.26 1.19 6.89
C LYS A 3 0.31 -0.03 5.97
N ALA A 4 0.05 0.16 4.68
CA ALA A 4 0.32 -0.86 3.69
C ALA A 4 1.81 -0.87 3.28
N ASP A 5 2.21 -2.00 2.71
CA ASP A 5 3.47 -2.19 2.03
C ASP A 5 3.21 -3.04 0.78
N VAL A 6 3.88 -2.66 -0.31
CA VAL A 6 3.86 -3.40 -1.58
C VAL A 6 5.26 -3.91 -1.86
N GLY A 7 5.36 -5.19 -2.22
CA GLY A 7 6.64 -5.85 -2.43
C GLY A 7 6.60 -6.84 -3.59
N VAL A 8 7.71 -6.91 -4.32
CA VAL A 8 7.97 -7.88 -5.38
C VAL A 8 9.26 -8.64 -5.07
N TYR A 9 9.29 -9.93 -5.36
CA TYR A 9 10.31 -10.86 -4.87
C TYR A 9 10.69 -11.88 -5.95
N TRP A 10 11.96 -12.26 -6.01
CA TRP A 10 12.44 -13.29 -6.92
C TRP A 10 13.64 -14.06 -6.36
N GLY A 11 13.86 -15.23 -6.93
CA GLY A 11 14.98 -16.11 -6.58
C GLY A 11 16.36 -15.60 -7.01
N PRO A 12 17.39 -16.45 -6.90
CA PRO A 12 18.74 -16.17 -7.40
C PRO A 12 18.75 -15.70 -8.87
N ARG A 13 19.21 -14.47 -9.09
CA ARG A 13 19.35 -13.88 -10.43
C ARG A 13 20.57 -12.96 -10.46
N ALA A 14 21.58 -13.34 -11.24
CA ALA A 14 22.73 -12.48 -11.50
C ALA A 14 22.34 -11.40 -12.53
N GLU A 15 22.71 -10.16 -12.26
CA GLU A 15 22.52 -9.00 -13.13
C GLU A 15 23.77 -8.10 -12.97
N SER A 16 24.21 -7.42 -14.03
CA SER A 16 25.34 -6.49 -13.92
C SER A 16 24.95 -5.23 -13.14
N LEU A 17 25.95 -4.55 -12.58
CA LEU A 17 25.76 -3.31 -11.82
C LEU A 17 25.07 -2.21 -12.65
N ASP A 18 25.37 -2.15 -13.95
CA ASP A 18 24.80 -1.16 -14.87
C ASP A 18 23.33 -1.50 -15.21
N GLU A 19 22.99 -2.79 -15.39
CA GLU A 19 21.59 -3.24 -15.52
C GLU A 19 20.79 -2.98 -14.23
N CYS A 20 21.41 -3.19 -13.06
CA CYS A 20 20.80 -2.85 -11.77
C CYS A 20 20.54 -1.34 -11.67
N ALA A 21 21.54 -0.50 -11.98
CA ALA A 21 21.38 0.96 -11.98
C ALA A 21 20.29 1.40 -12.97
N TYR A 22 20.22 0.80 -14.16
CA TYR A 22 19.16 1.09 -15.14
C TYR A 22 17.75 0.71 -14.66
N ARG A 23 17.56 -0.46 -14.03
CA ARG A 23 16.25 -0.82 -13.42
C ARG A 23 15.87 0.14 -12.29
N VAL A 24 16.83 0.51 -11.45
CA VAL A 24 16.59 1.42 -10.32
C VAL A 24 16.28 2.84 -10.82
N ALA A 25 16.92 3.32 -11.89
CA ALA A 25 16.59 4.58 -12.57
C ALA A 25 15.15 4.56 -13.07
N ARG A 26 14.75 3.51 -13.81
CA ARG A 26 13.36 3.32 -14.25
C ARG A 26 12.39 3.36 -13.08
N LEU A 27 12.72 2.73 -11.95
CA LEU A 27 11.87 2.68 -10.77
C LEU A 27 11.66 4.05 -10.14
N VAL A 28 12.73 4.79 -9.82
CA VAL A 28 12.58 6.09 -9.14
C VAL A 28 11.89 7.11 -10.03
N THR A 29 12.09 7.05 -11.36
CA THR A 29 11.34 7.87 -12.33
C THR A 29 9.86 7.47 -12.40
N ALA A 30 9.54 6.17 -12.46
CA ALA A 30 8.15 5.70 -12.51
C ALA A 30 7.38 6.04 -11.22
N LEU A 31 7.97 5.84 -10.05
CA LEU A 31 7.36 6.17 -8.76
C LEU A 31 7.09 7.69 -8.63
N ALA A 32 8.06 8.53 -8.97
CA ALA A 32 7.90 9.99 -8.93
C ALA A 32 6.87 10.53 -9.92
N ALA A 33 6.58 9.80 -11.01
CA ALA A 33 5.53 10.15 -11.98
C ALA A 33 4.12 9.69 -11.53
N LEU A 34 4.01 8.81 -10.54
CA LEU A 34 2.72 8.33 -10.02
C LEU A 34 2.19 9.21 -8.88
N ASP A 35 3.05 9.63 -7.94
CA ASP A 35 2.69 10.53 -6.85
C ASP A 35 3.94 11.26 -6.29
N PRO A 36 3.90 12.58 -6.02
CA PRO A 36 5.02 13.34 -5.43
C PRO A 36 5.54 12.78 -4.09
N VAL A 37 4.71 12.08 -3.31
CA VAL A 37 5.11 11.43 -2.04
C VAL A 37 6.06 10.25 -2.29
N LEU A 38 6.02 9.65 -3.49
CA LEU A 38 6.93 8.57 -3.91
C LEU A 38 8.18 9.10 -4.64
N SER A 39 8.56 10.36 -4.36
CA SER A 39 9.75 11.04 -4.87
C SER A 39 10.63 11.56 -3.73
N GLY A 40 11.74 12.25 -4.05
CA GLY A 40 12.56 12.93 -3.05
C GLY A 40 13.33 12.00 -2.11
N TRP A 41 13.64 10.79 -2.59
CA TRP A 41 14.38 9.74 -1.90
C TRP A 41 15.78 10.20 -1.44
N ARG A 42 16.20 9.71 -0.26
CA ARG A 42 17.53 9.93 0.36
C ARG A 42 17.98 8.66 1.07
N ASP A 43 19.28 8.53 1.33
CA ASP A 43 19.80 7.50 2.23
C ASP A 43 19.40 7.74 3.69
N GLY A 44 19.54 6.69 4.51
CA GLY A 44 19.45 6.81 5.96
C GLY A 44 20.65 7.57 6.55
N GLY A 45 20.47 8.12 7.75
CA GLY A 45 21.52 8.77 8.54
C GLY A 45 21.51 8.28 9.99
N ARG A 46 22.54 8.65 10.77
CA ARG A 46 22.64 8.27 12.19
C ARG A 46 21.58 8.98 13.05
N SER A 47 21.15 10.17 12.64
CA SER A 47 19.99 10.90 13.16
C SER A 47 19.06 11.34 12.03
N LYS A 48 17.84 11.81 12.38
CA LYS A 48 16.90 12.42 11.42
C LYS A 48 17.52 13.62 10.69
N TRP A 49 18.39 14.38 11.36
CA TRP A 49 19.02 15.56 10.77
C TRP A 49 20.06 15.16 9.71
N ASP A 50 20.95 14.21 10.04
CA ASP A 50 21.93 13.65 9.10
C ASP A 50 21.22 13.02 7.88
N ALA A 51 20.10 12.33 8.10
CA ALA A 51 19.30 11.68 7.07
C ALA A 51 18.61 12.68 6.13
N LEU A 52 18.24 13.87 6.62
CA LEU A 52 17.71 14.96 5.80
C LEU A 52 18.81 15.71 5.05
N ALA A 53 20.02 15.76 5.62
CA ALA A 53 21.20 16.34 4.98
C ALA A 53 21.80 15.46 3.86
N GLN A 54 21.48 14.17 3.79
CA GLN A 54 21.94 13.30 2.69
C GLN A 54 21.49 13.84 1.33
N PRO A 55 22.32 13.77 0.27
CA PRO A 55 21.91 14.13 -1.08
C PRO A 55 20.66 13.37 -1.54
N LEU A 56 19.84 14.03 -2.35
CA LEU A 56 18.74 13.35 -3.04
C LEU A 56 19.31 12.24 -3.93
N VAL A 57 18.64 11.08 -3.92
CA VAL A 57 18.80 10.05 -4.95
C VAL A 57 18.32 10.63 -6.28
N THR A 58 19.17 10.54 -7.28
CA THR A 58 18.86 10.91 -8.66
C THR A 58 18.55 9.66 -9.49
N ASN A 59 18.10 9.84 -10.74
CA ASN A 59 18.06 8.78 -11.73
C ASN A 59 19.35 8.69 -12.58
N GLU A 60 20.40 9.44 -12.22
CA GLU A 60 21.69 9.42 -12.92
C GLU A 60 22.45 8.14 -12.63
N HIS A 61 22.98 7.52 -13.70
CA HIS A 61 23.63 6.20 -13.63
C HIS A 61 24.74 6.15 -12.57
N THR A 62 25.61 7.17 -12.53
CA THR A 62 26.75 7.24 -11.61
C THR A 62 26.36 7.29 -10.13
N ASP A 63 25.29 8.00 -9.79
CA ASP A 63 24.78 8.11 -8.41
C ASP A 63 24.18 6.77 -7.94
N LEU A 64 23.41 6.12 -8.82
CA LEU A 64 22.83 4.81 -8.55
C LEU A 64 23.89 3.70 -8.43
N VAL A 65 24.89 3.71 -9.31
CA VAL A 65 26.07 2.82 -9.23
C VAL A 65 26.78 2.98 -7.88
N GLN A 66 27.04 4.20 -7.42
CA GLN A 66 27.69 4.45 -6.14
C GLN A 66 26.86 3.95 -4.94
N ARG A 67 25.54 4.19 -4.94
CA ARG A 67 24.63 3.74 -3.87
C ARG A 67 24.53 2.20 -3.82
N LEU A 68 24.39 1.55 -4.97
CA LEU A 68 24.35 0.08 -5.07
C LEU A 68 25.67 -0.56 -4.62
N LEU A 69 26.83 0.04 -4.95
CA LEU A 69 28.14 -0.40 -4.45
C LEU A 69 28.30 -0.22 -2.92
N ALA A 70 27.76 0.87 -2.36
CA ALA A 70 27.80 1.14 -0.93
C ALA A 70 26.95 0.16 -0.12
N GLY A 71 25.80 -0.27 -0.65
CA GLY A 71 24.90 -1.23 -0.01
C GLY A 71 25.29 -2.70 -0.11
N ARG A 72 26.45 -3.04 -0.68
CA ARG A 72 26.94 -4.44 -0.78
C ARG A 72 27.20 -5.01 0.62
N ASN A 73 26.63 -6.18 0.89
CA ASN A 73 26.77 -6.87 2.17
C ASN A 73 28.24 -7.28 2.42
N ARG A 74 28.75 -7.03 3.63
CA ARG A 74 30.13 -7.32 4.02
C ARG A 74 30.20 -8.18 5.27
N ARG A 75 31.30 -8.95 5.44
CA ARG A 75 31.50 -9.75 6.64
C ARG A 75 31.86 -8.86 7.85
N PRO A 76 31.31 -9.10 9.06
CA PRO A 76 31.59 -8.25 10.23
C PRO A 76 33.02 -8.31 10.77
N ASP A 77 33.77 -9.37 10.42
CA ASP A 77 35.11 -9.68 10.94
C ASP A 77 36.25 -9.11 10.09
N ASN A 78 36.13 -9.18 8.75
CA ASN A 78 37.19 -8.74 7.82
C ASN A 78 36.74 -7.68 6.78
N ASN A 79 35.46 -7.29 6.78
CA ASN A 79 34.87 -6.30 5.87
C ASN A 79 34.93 -6.66 4.35
N GLU A 80 35.25 -7.91 3.99
CA GLU A 80 35.14 -8.43 2.63
C GLU A 80 33.69 -8.43 2.15
N VAL A 81 33.48 -8.27 0.85
CA VAL A 81 32.14 -8.33 0.24
C VAL A 81 31.67 -9.78 0.11
N ILE A 82 30.42 -10.01 0.48
CA ILE A 82 29.74 -11.30 0.33
C ILE A 82 29.03 -11.29 -1.04
N GLU A 83 29.79 -11.57 -2.10
CA GLU A 83 29.33 -11.51 -3.50
C GLU A 83 27.94 -12.14 -3.76
N PRO A 84 27.58 -13.32 -3.21
CA PRO A 84 26.27 -13.93 -3.47
C PRO A 84 25.05 -13.16 -2.93
N TYR A 85 25.23 -12.09 -2.16
CA TYR A 85 24.15 -11.21 -1.71
C TYR A 85 23.94 -9.97 -2.61
N GLY A 86 24.71 -9.82 -3.68
CA GLY A 86 24.50 -8.76 -4.69
C GLY A 86 24.58 -7.34 -4.14
N TYR A 87 23.69 -6.48 -4.63
CA TYR A 87 23.59 -5.07 -4.28
C TYR A 87 22.31 -4.78 -3.50
N ALA A 88 22.34 -3.75 -2.65
CA ALA A 88 21.16 -3.27 -1.94
C ALA A 88 21.10 -1.75 -1.92
N ALA A 89 19.89 -1.21 -1.75
CA ALA A 89 19.65 0.19 -1.45
C ALA A 89 18.47 0.33 -0.49
N HIS A 90 18.55 1.28 0.45
CA HIS A 90 17.53 1.51 1.48
C HIS A 90 17.33 3.01 1.67
N TRP A 91 16.21 3.52 1.17
CA TRP A 91 15.91 4.95 1.06
C TRP A 91 14.60 5.34 1.73
N TRP A 92 14.47 6.63 2.04
CA TRP A 92 13.26 7.24 2.58
C TRP A 92 12.98 8.58 1.89
N ASN A 93 11.71 8.98 1.79
CA ASN A 93 11.30 10.19 1.09
C ASN A 93 11.48 11.50 1.90
N GLY A 94 12.23 11.47 3.00
CA GLY A 94 12.39 12.59 3.94
C GLY A 94 11.15 12.95 4.78
N GLY A 95 10.06 12.18 4.69
CA GLY A 95 8.79 12.45 5.37
C GLY A 95 8.80 12.16 6.87
N SER A 96 7.93 12.82 7.64
CA SER A 96 7.82 12.61 9.09
C SER A 96 6.48 12.94 9.75
N ASP A 97 5.51 13.40 8.99
CA ASP A 97 4.24 13.96 9.46
C ASP A 97 3.24 13.96 8.29
N ASP A 98 2.01 14.37 8.52
CA ASP A 98 0.96 14.30 7.50
C ASP A 98 1.08 15.35 6.38
N LYS A 99 1.96 16.35 6.51
CA LYS A 99 2.27 17.30 5.43
C LYS A 99 3.38 16.78 4.51
N ARG A 100 4.26 15.91 5.02
CA ARG A 100 5.20 15.13 4.21
C ARG A 100 5.12 13.66 4.64
N PRO A 101 4.15 12.90 4.09
CA PRO A 101 3.85 11.54 4.55
C PRO A 101 5.04 10.59 4.38
N PRO A 102 5.51 9.89 5.44
CA PRO A 102 6.72 9.08 5.38
C PRO A 102 6.55 7.76 4.61
N ALA A 103 7.33 7.61 3.54
CA ALA A 103 7.48 6.40 2.73
C ALA A 103 8.95 5.91 2.73
N LYS A 104 9.17 4.59 2.52
CA LYS A 104 10.52 4.01 2.37
C LYS A 104 10.59 3.05 1.19
N LEU A 105 11.69 3.07 0.46
CA LEU A 105 11.99 2.18 -0.65
C LEU A 105 13.20 1.30 -0.28
N SER A 106 13.04 -0.01 -0.35
CA SER A 106 14.12 -1.00 -0.16
C SER A 106 14.29 -1.84 -1.41
N ILE A 107 15.54 -2.11 -1.78
CA ILE A 107 15.93 -2.80 -3.01
C ILE A 107 17.03 -3.80 -2.66
N ARG A 108 16.93 -5.04 -3.16
CA ARG A 108 17.98 -6.08 -3.17
C ARG A 108 17.97 -6.78 -4.51
N ILE A 109 19.09 -6.75 -5.23
CA ILE A 109 19.19 -7.17 -6.63
C ILE A 109 20.58 -7.77 -6.92
N ALA A 110 20.69 -8.54 -8.02
CA ALA A 110 21.87 -9.32 -8.41
C ALA A 110 22.30 -10.41 -7.39
N GLY A 111 21.49 -10.69 -6.38
CA GLY A 111 21.74 -11.76 -5.41
C GLY A 111 21.63 -13.14 -6.06
N THR A 112 22.60 -14.00 -5.79
CA THR A 112 22.68 -15.38 -6.30
C THR A 112 22.65 -16.44 -5.20
N SER A 113 22.66 -16.04 -3.93
CA SER A 113 22.50 -16.92 -2.77
C SER A 113 21.07 -17.46 -2.67
N ALA A 114 20.90 -18.77 -2.58
CA ALA A 114 19.61 -19.42 -2.32
C ALA A 114 19.00 -19.07 -0.94
N ILE A 115 19.75 -18.40 -0.06
CA ILE A 115 19.29 -17.91 1.26
C ILE A 115 18.78 -16.45 1.16
N GLY A 116 19.18 -15.70 0.13
CA GLY A 116 18.84 -14.29 -0.05
C GLY A 116 17.84 -14.07 -1.18
N LEU A 117 16.58 -13.78 -0.84
CA LEU A 117 15.58 -13.33 -1.81
C LEU A 117 15.94 -11.94 -2.34
N ASN A 118 16.05 -11.82 -3.66
CA ASN A 118 16.02 -10.51 -4.33
C ASN A 118 14.61 -9.92 -4.18
N ASN A 119 14.51 -8.61 -4.00
CA ASN A 119 13.24 -7.94 -3.78
C ASN A 119 13.30 -6.44 -4.03
N VAL A 120 12.13 -5.86 -4.27
CA VAL A 120 11.87 -4.43 -4.05
C VAL A 120 10.64 -4.29 -3.19
N THR A 121 10.73 -3.51 -2.11
CA THR A 121 9.59 -3.22 -1.23
C THR A 121 9.44 -1.73 -0.99
N LEU A 122 8.18 -1.27 -0.94
CA LEU A 122 7.78 0.11 -0.70
C LEU A 122 6.88 0.15 0.54
N ASP A 123 7.43 0.62 1.67
CA ASP A 123 6.65 0.98 2.86
C ASP A 123 5.86 2.25 2.50
N LEU A 124 4.52 2.16 2.44
CA LEU A 124 3.68 3.30 2.10
C LEU A 124 3.39 4.18 3.33
N PRO A 125 3.05 5.46 3.15
CA PRO A 125 2.49 6.29 4.22
C PRO A 125 1.12 5.75 4.68
N HIS A 126 0.57 6.33 5.75
CA HIS A 126 -0.78 5.97 6.18
C HIS A 126 -1.80 6.51 5.18
N GLN A 127 -2.91 5.78 4.94
CA GLN A 127 -3.91 6.18 3.95
C GLN A 127 -4.55 7.54 4.25
N GLU A 128 -4.67 7.94 5.52
CA GLU A 128 -5.27 9.22 5.92
C GLU A 128 -4.41 10.42 5.48
N SER A 129 -3.08 10.26 5.37
CA SER A 129 -2.17 11.32 4.92
C SER A 129 -1.65 11.16 3.49
N ALA A 130 -1.88 10.02 2.83
CA ALA A 130 -1.60 9.85 1.40
C ALA A 130 -2.71 9.06 0.66
N PRO A 131 -3.99 9.51 0.69
CA PRO A 131 -5.13 8.72 0.20
C PRO A 131 -5.13 8.48 -1.32
N TYR A 132 -4.39 9.27 -2.10
CA TYR A 132 -4.28 9.05 -3.55
C TYR A 132 -3.57 7.73 -3.88
N LEU A 133 -2.55 7.35 -3.10
CA LEU A 133 -1.81 6.09 -3.23
C LEU A 133 -2.70 4.84 -3.05
N TYR A 134 -3.81 5.00 -2.34
CA TYR A 134 -4.76 3.94 -2.00
C TYR A 134 -6.00 3.94 -2.90
N ARG A 135 -6.01 4.71 -4.00
CA ARG A 135 -7.01 4.52 -5.07
C ARG A 135 -6.67 3.26 -5.87
N PRO A 136 -7.62 2.37 -6.20
CA PRO A 136 -7.35 1.10 -6.88
C PRO A 136 -6.48 1.25 -8.14
N GLU A 137 -6.70 2.28 -8.95
CA GLU A 137 -5.95 2.53 -10.19
C GLU A 137 -4.51 2.98 -9.91
N THR A 138 -4.29 3.72 -8.82
CA THR A 138 -2.96 4.19 -8.41
C THR A 138 -2.18 3.04 -7.78
N ALA A 139 -2.82 2.29 -6.88
CA ALA A 139 -2.26 1.11 -6.24
C ALA A 139 -1.89 0.02 -7.27
N HIS A 140 -2.77 -0.24 -8.25
CA HIS A 140 -2.49 -1.12 -9.37
C HIS A 140 -1.26 -0.63 -10.15
N ARG A 141 -1.19 0.65 -10.54
CA ARG A 141 -0.05 1.19 -11.31
C ARG A 141 1.28 1.14 -10.57
N ILE A 142 1.28 1.34 -9.25
CA ILE A 142 2.49 1.19 -8.42
C ILE A 142 2.97 -0.27 -8.46
N LEU A 143 2.06 -1.24 -8.28
CA LEU A 143 2.40 -2.66 -8.36
C LEU A 143 2.85 -3.04 -9.79
N GLN A 144 2.12 -2.62 -10.82
CA GLN A 144 2.48 -2.85 -12.22
C GLN A 144 3.89 -2.33 -12.53
N ALA A 145 4.24 -1.11 -12.09
CA ALA A 145 5.58 -0.57 -12.30
C ALA A 145 6.67 -1.44 -11.66
N LEU A 146 6.43 -2.03 -10.48
CA LEU A 146 7.35 -2.99 -9.86
C LEU A 146 7.45 -4.30 -10.67
N LEU A 147 6.33 -4.81 -11.17
CA LEU A 147 6.28 -6.03 -11.98
C LEU A 147 7.00 -5.85 -13.33
N ASP A 148 6.69 -4.76 -14.07
CA ASP A 148 7.23 -4.42 -15.40
C ASP A 148 8.72 -3.98 -15.39
N ILE A 149 9.25 -3.60 -14.24
CA ILE A 149 10.67 -3.20 -14.10
C ILE A 149 11.53 -4.38 -13.65
N PHE A 150 11.05 -5.23 -12.73
CA PHE A 150 11.87 -6.27 -12.10
C PHE A 150 11.59 -7.69 -12.58
N ALA A 151 10.49 -7.96 -13.29
CA ALA A 151 10.07 -9.31 -13.72
C ALA A 151 10.23 -10.36 -12.59
N PRO A 152 9.46 -10.22 -11.48
CA PRO A 152 9.61 -11.04 -10.29
C PRO A 152 8.89 -12.39 -10.39
N ASP A 153 9.21 -13.31 -9.48
CA ASP A 153 8.50 -14.58 -9.35
C ASP A 153 7.14 -14.39 -8.66
N TRP A 154 7.08 -13.52 -7.63
CA TRP A 154 5.82 -13.16 -6.97
C TRP A 154 5.79 -11.72 -6.46
N GLY A 155 4.60 -11.24 -6.12
CA GLY A 155 4.40 -9.92 -5.54
C GLY A 155 3.12 -9.82 -4.72
N VAL A 156 3.07 -8.84 -3.81
CA VAL A 156 1.96 -8.64 -2.89
C VAL A 156 1.77 -7.16 -2.56
N TRP A 157 0.53 -6.72 -2.40
CA TRP A 157 0.16 -5.48 -1.70
C TRP A 157 -0.62 -5.86 -0.45
N THR A 158 -0.09 -5.58 0.73
CA THR A 158 -0.63 -6.07 2.01
C THR A 158 -0.30 -5.10 3.14
N ASN A 159 -0.56 -5.47 4.39
CA ASN A 159 -0.21 -4.68 5.57
C ASN A 159 0.21 -5.58 6.74
N SER A 160 0.80 -4.99 7.78
CA SER A 160 1.37 -5.74 8.91
C SER A 160 0.34 -6.54 9.72
N ASP A 161 -0.91 -6.06 9.80
CA ASP A 161 -2.02 -6.76 10.47
C ASP A 161 -2.45 -7.99 9.67
N LEU A 162 -2.66 -7.86 8.36
CA LEU A 162 -2.95 -8.98 7.46
C LEU A 162 -1.84 -10.04 7.51
N ARG A 163 -0.56 -9.65 7.47
CA ARG A 163 0.56 -10.60 7.61
C ARG A 163 0.62 -11.26 8.99
N ASN A 164 0.30 -10.55 10.06
CA ASN A 164 0.21 -11.17 11.39
C ASN A 164 -0.93 -12.20 11.48
N LYS A 165 -2.08 -11.89 10.88
CA LYS A 165 -3.27 -12.75 10.83
C LYS A 165 -3.12 -14.01 9.94
N GLN A 166 -2.10 -14.03 9.08
CA GLN A 166 -1.72 -15.17 8.23
C GLN A 166 -0.63 -16.08 8.83
N LYS A 167 -0.14 -15.80 10.04
CA LYS A 167 0.82 -16.68 10.72
C LYS A 167 0.14 -17.95 11.22
N GLU A 168 0.89 -19.05 11.25
CA GLU A 168 0.59 -20.21 12.08
C GLU A 168 0.31 -19.79 13.53
N PRO A 169 -0.48 -20.57 14.31
CA PRO A 169 -0.62 -20.33 15.74
C PRO A 169 0.69 -20.61 16.50
N ASP A 170 0.91 -19.89 17.61
CA ASP A 170 1.96 -20.22 18.57
C ASP A 170 1.73 -21.63 19.15
N ARG A 171 2.80 -22.41 19.28
CA ARG A 171 2.75 -23.80 19.79
C ARG A 171 3.68 -23.97 20.99
N PRO A 172 3.30 -24.75 22.02
CA PRO A 172 4.18 -25.00 23.16
C PRO A 172 5.45 -25.74 22.74
N THR A 173 6.55 -25.51 23.47
CA THR A 173 7.79 -26.28 23.32
C THR A 173 7.59 -27.72 23.82
N LYS A 174 8.41 -28.66 23.33
CA LYS A 174 8.28 -30.11 23.68
C LYS A 174 8.46 -30.41 25.18
N ASP A 175 9.08 -29.51 25.93
CA ASP A 175 9.28 -29.59 27.38
C ASP A 175 8.23 -28.79 28.19
N GLY A 176 7.28 -28.12 27.52
CA GLY A 176 6.23 -27.31 28.12
C GLY A 176 6.70 -25.99 28.76
N ARG A 177 7.97 -25.60 28.58
CA ARG A 177 8.58 -24.44 29.28
C ARG A 177 8.47 -23.10 28.54
N GLY A 178 7.95 -23.09 27.31
CA GLY A 178 7.75 -21.89 26.53
C GLY A 178 6.93 -22.15 25.27
N TYR A 179 6.98 -21.21 24.34
CA TYR A 179 6.27 -21.29 23.05
C TYR A 179 7.24 -21.06 21.88
N VAL A 180 7.06 -21.84 20.82
CA VAL A 180 7.61 -21.54 19.51
C VAL A 180 6.60 -20.62 18.82
N LEU A 181 6.98 -19.36 18.63
CA LEU A 181 6.15 -18.38 17.95
C LEU A 181 5.82 -18.83 16.53
N GLY A 182 4.55 -18.72 16.17
CA GLY A 182 4.03 -19.06 14.85
C GLY A 182 4.57 -18.14 13.76
N LYS A 183 4.78 -18.71 12.56
CA LYS A 183 5.39 -17.99 11.44
C LYS A 183 4.46 -17.93 10.24
N LEU A 184 4.75 -16.98 9.35
CA LEU A 184 4.14 -16.95 8.03
C LEU A 184 4.99 -17.84 7.13
N ILE A 185 4.44 -18.96 6.69
CA ILE A 185 5.07 -19.87 5.72
C ILE A 185 4.63 -19.47 4.32
N GLY A 186 5.54 -19.49 3.33
CA GLY A 186 5.22 -19.19 1.92
C GLY A 186 4.78 -17.74 1.66
N HIS A 187 4.10 -17.51 0.52
CA HIS A 187 3.77 -16.18 0.03
C HIS A 187 2.59 -15.55 0.80
N PRO A 188 2.78 -14.39 1.44
CA PRO A 188 1.70 -13.66 2.08
C PRO A 188 0.67 -13.18 1.04
N ALA A 189 -0.58 -13.07 1.47
CA ALA A 189 -1.65 -12.45 0.70
C ALA A 189 -2.00 -11.04 1.20
N GLY A 190 -2.77 -10.31 0.40
CA GLY A 190 -3.33 -9.00 0.72
C GLY A 190 -4.33 -8.55 -0.33
N TRP A 191 -4.41 -7.24 -0.56
CA TRP A 191 -5.32 -6.64 -1.56
C TRP A 191 -4.96 -7.09 -2.98
N ALA A 192 -3.68 -7.06 -3.33
CA ALA A 192 -3.17 -7.54 -4.60
C ALA A 192 -2.17 -8.67 -4.39
N ASN A 193 -2.24 -9.68 -5.26
CA ASN A 193 -1.52 -10.95 -5.12
C ASN A 193 -1.06 -11.39 -6.51
N PHE A 194 0.25 -11.34 -6.79
CA PHE A 194 0.82 -11.71 -8.08
C PHE A 194 1.64 -12.99 -7.95
N LEU A 195 1.42 -13.93 -8.88
CA LEU A 195 2.27 -15.11 -9.08
C LEU A 195 2.69 -15.19 -10.55
N GLY A 196 3.99 -15.17 -10.80
CA GLY A 196 4.60 -15.37 -12.10
C GLY A 196 4.49 -16.82 -12.58
N ASP A 197 4.66 -17.03 -13.88
CA ASP A 197 4.68 -18.37 -14.48
C ASP A 197 5.86 -19.21 -13.96
N SER A 198 6.99 -18.57 -13.65
CA SER A 198 8.20 -19.17 -13.07
C SER A 198 8.03 -19.69 -11.64
N ASP A 199 7.10 -19.16 -10.86
CA ASP A 199 6.93 -19.53 -9.45
C ASP A 199 6.45 -20.98 -9.30
N SER A 200 6.90 -21.69 -8.26
CA SER A 200 6.42 -23.04 -7.96
C SER A 200 4.97 -23.07 -7.48
N VAL A 201 4.48 -21.93 -6.98
CA VAL A 201 3.12 -21.72 -6.48
C VAL A 201 2.23 -21.19 -7.60
N LYS A 202 0.98 -21.63 -7.64
CA LYS A 202 -0.06 -21.19 -8.57
C LYS A 202 -1.39 -21.04 -7.83
N PHE A 203 -2.30 -20.25 -8.38
CA PHE A 203 -3.66 -20.14 -7.87
C PHE A 203 -4.52 -21.30 -8.37
N ASP A 204 -5.16 -22.03 -7.46
CA ASP A 204 -6.37 -22.79 -7.77
C ASP A 204 -7.51 -21.80 -8.01
N MET A 205 -7.87 -21.63 -9.28
CA MET A 205 -8.90 -20.71 -9.73
C MET A 205 -10.30 -21.05 -9.18
N ALA A 206 -10.56 -22.31 -8.81
CA ALA A 206 -11.83 -22.72 -8.22
C ALA A 206 -11.92 -22.38 -6.71
N LEU A 207 -10.80 -22.06 -6.06
CA LEU A 207 -10.74 -21.67 -4.65
C LEU A 207 -10.67 -20.15 -4.42
N LEU A 208 -10.63 -19.33 -5.48
CA LEU A 208 -10.59 -17.87 -5.33
C LEU A 208 -11.92 -17.30 -4.81
N PRO A 209 -11.91 -16.15 -4.09
CA PRO A 209 -13.13 -15.44 -3.71
C PRO A 209 -13.95 -15.03 -4.92
N ALA A 210 -15.29 -15.20 -4.86
CA ALA A 210 -16.18 -14.86 -5.97
C ALA A 210 -16.22 -13.36 -6.35
N GLY A 211 -15.72 -12.48 -5.47
CA GLY A 211 -15.54 -11.04 -5.72
C GLY A 211 -14.10 -10.63 -6.06
N ALA A 212 -13.21 -11.58 -6.33
CA ALA A 212 -11.83 -11.30 -6.73
C ALA A 212 -11.74 -10.99 -8.23
N THR A 213 -11.05 -9.90 -8.59
CA THR A 213 -10.69 -9.64 -10.00
C THR A 213 -9.44 -10.46 -10.32
N VAL A 214 -9.47 -11.20 -11.43
CA VAL A 214 -8.33 -11.96 -11.94
C VAL A 214 -7.86 -11.32 -13.24
N GLU A 215 -6.59 -10.96 -13.29
CA GLU A 215 -5.98 -10.28 -14.42
C GLU A 215 -4.70 -11.00 -14.86
N ARG A 216 -4.44 -11.01 -16.16
CA ARG A 216 -3.18 -11.51 -16.72
C ARG A 216 -2.24 -10.32 -16.92
N LEU A 217 -1.15 -10.26 -16.15
CA LEU A 217 -0.18 -9.18 -16.21
C LEU A 217 1.19 -9.73 -16.60
N GLY A 218 1.61 -9.45 -17.84
CA GLY A 218 2.86 -9.98 -18.40
C GLY A 218 2.95 -11.51 -18.30
N THR A 219 4.04 -11.99 -17.69
CA THR A 219 4.35 -13.41 -17.46
C THR A 219 3.81 -13.92 -16.12
N GLY A 220 2.64 -13.46 -15.67
CA GLY A 220 2.01 -13.95 -14.45
C GLY A 220 0.53 -13.58 -14.30
N THR A 221 -0.07 -14.06 -13.21
CA THR A 221 -1.47 -13.83 -12.85
C THR A 221 -1.56 -12.95 -11.61
N LEU A 222 -2.38 -11.91 -11.70
CA LEU A 222 -2.69 -10.96 -10.64
C LEU A 222 -4.10 -11.21 -10.11
N VAL A 223 -4.27 -11.28 -8.79
CA VAL A 223 -5.56 -11.41 -8.10
C VAL A 223 -5.75 -10.20 -7.17
N LEU A 224 -6.80 -9.42 -7.44
CA LEU A 224 -7.19 -8.22 -6.66
C LEU A 224 -8.45 -8.49 -5.83
N LEU A 225 -8.50 -7.98 -4.59
CA LEU A 225 -9.59 -8.22 -3.64
C LEU A 225 -10.35 -6.94 -3.29
N GLY A 226 -11.44 -6.68 -4.04
CA GLY A 226 -12.29 -5.51 -3.81
C GLY A 226 -11.61 -4.17 -4.14
N GLN A 227 -12.20 -3.08 -3.65
CA GLN A 227 -11.89 -1.70 -4.06
C GLN A 227 -11.15 -0.88 -2.98
N ASP A 228 -10.64 -1.53 -1.93
CA ASP A 228 -9.90 -0.87 -0.84
C ASP A 228 -8.49 -1.50 -0.67
N PRO A 229 -7.45 -0.89 -1.26
CA PRO A 229 -6.05 -1.28 -1.07
C PRO A 229 -5.50 -1.17 0.35
N ALA A 230 -6.14 -0.44 1.26
CA ALA A 230 -5.71 -0.36 2.66
C ALA A 230 -6.30 -1.49 3.51
N ASN A 231 -7.55 -1.88 3.23
CA ASN A 231 -8.35 -2.77 4.07
C ASN A 231 -9.19 -3.79 3.26
N PRO A 232 -8.54 -4.72 2.52
CA PRO A 232 -9.23 -5.83 1.87
C PRO A 232 -9.84 -6.79 2.92
N PRO A 233 -10.96 -7.49 2.62
CA PRO A 233 -11.61 -8.39 3.57
C PRO A 233 -10.69 -9.56 4.00
N LEU A 234 -10.46 -9.72 5.31
CA LEU A 234 -9.60 -10.77 5.85
C LEU A 234 -10.01 -12.18 5.39
N ARG A 235 -11.33 -12.45 5.33
CA ARG A 235 -11.88 -13.71 4.83
C ARG A 235 -11.36 -14.05 3.43
N ASP A 236 -11.33 -13.06 2.55
CA ASP A 236 -10.97 -13.22 1.15
C ASP A 236 -9.44 -13.31 0.99
N VAL A 237 -8.68 -12.56 1.80
CA VAL A 237 -7.22 -12.68 1.90
C VAL A 237 -6.80 -14.09 2.36
N LEU A 238 -7.46 -14.64 3.39
CA LEU A 238 -7.22 -16.02 3.84
C LEU A 238 -7.71 -17.07 2.82
N GLN A 239 -8.74 -16.75 2.02
CA GLN A 239 -9.21 -17.64 0.97
C GLN A 239 -8.26 -17.66 -0.24
N VAL A 240 -7.68 -16.52 -0.64
CA VAL A 240 -6.59 -16.47 -1.63
C VAL A 240 -5.37 -17.28 -1.15
N ARG A 241 -5.04 -17.26 0.14
CA ARG A 241 -3.98 -18.14 0.69
C ARG A 241 -4.29 -19.63 0.53
N ARG A 242 -5.54 -20.06 0.72
CA ARG A 242 -5.97 -21.44 0.42
C ARG A 242 -5.84 -21.77 -1.07
N ALA A 243 -6.19 -20.82 -1.94
CA ALA A 243 -6.02 -20.97 -3.39
C ALA A 243 -4.54 -21.03 -3.83
N MET A 244 -3.61 -20.45 -3.07
CA MET A 244 -2.16 -20.65 -3.22
C MET A 244 -1.66 -21.99 -2.65
N GLY A 245 -2.54 -22.86 -2.14
CA GLY A 245 -2.17 -24.15 -1.54
C GLY A 245 -1.65 -24.06 -0.09
N TYR A 246 -1.81 -22.94 0.60
CA TYR A 246 -1.35 -22.79 1.99
C TYR A 246 -2.44 -23.10 3.02
N GLU A 247 -2.03 -23.75 4.11
CA GLU A 247 -2.81 -23.78 5.35
C GLU A 247 -3.00 -22.36 5.92
N VAL A 248 -4.12 -22.13 6.60
CA VAL A 248 -4.47 -20.84 7.21
C VAL A 248 -5.16 -21.01 8.56
N PRO A 249 -5.02 -20.06 9.50
CA PRO A 249 -5.67 -20.14 10.82
C PRO A 249 -7.20 -20.24 10.74
N THR A 250 -7.74 -21.40 11.14
CA THR A 250 -9.19 -21.65 11.18
C THR A 250 -9.90 -20.70 12.15
N GLN A 251 -9.35 -20.49 13.35
CA GLN A 251 -9.94 -19.65 14.41
C GLN A 251 -10.25 -18.21 13.96
N GLN A 252 -9.47 -17.65 13.03
CA GLN A 252 -9.68 -16.28 12.53
C GLN A 252 -10.74 -16.20 11.42
N THR A 253 -11.15 -17.34 10.84
CA THR A 253 -12.19 -17.38 9.81
C THR A 253 -13.61 -17.20 10.40
N GLU A 254 -13.81 -17.54 11.68
CA GLU A 254 -15.15 -17.52 12.31
C GLU A 254 -15.54 -16.17 12.93
N LEU A 255 -14.56 -15.39 13.42
CA LEU A 255 -14.79 -14.10 14.09
C LEU A 255 -15.22 -12.96 13.14
N SER A 256 -15.31 -13.21 11.83
CA SER A 256 -15.76 -12.23 10.82
C SER A 256 -17.22 -12.44 10.36
N ARG A 257 -18.07 -13.07 11.17
CA ARG A 257 -19.52 -13.15 10.92
C ARG A 257 -20.22 -11.84 11.27
N ASP A 258 -20.74 -11.18 10.23
CA ASP A 258 -21.83 -10.19 10.22
C ASP A 258 -22.13 -9.41 11.51
N VAL A 259 -21.42 -8.29 11.72
CA VAL A 259 -21.99 -7.13 12.42
C VAL A 259 -22.92 -6.40 11.44
N GLY A 260 -24.00 -7.08 11.03
CA GLY A 260 -24.79 -6.70 9.85
C GLY A 260 -26.20 -7.31 9.77
N ALA A 261 -26.74 -7.84 10.88
CA ALA A 261 -28.05 -8.50 10.90
C ALA A 261 -29.02 -7.91 11.95
N SER A 262 -29.95 -7.09 11.47
CA SER A 262 -31.30 -6.84 12.00
C SER A 262 -31.50 -6.61 13.51
N SER A 263 -31.40 -5.35 13.94
CA SER A 263 -32.23 -4.82 15.04
C SER A 263 -33.67 -4.61 14.56
N ALA A 264 -34.42 -5.71 14.35
CA ALA A 264 -35.83 -5.66 13.99
C ALA A 264 -36.68 -5.31 15.24
N GLY A 265 -37.19 -4.08 15.30
CA GLY A 265 -38.19 -3.69 16.31
C GLY A 265 -39.51 -4.46 16.12
N PRO A 266 -40.35 -4.58 17.17
CA PRO A 266 -41.62 -5.30 17.08
C PRO A 266 -42.57 -4.63 16.06
N PRO A 267 -43.35 -5.40 15.29
CA PRO A 267 -44.22 -4.87 14.25
C PRO A 267 -45.39 -4.09 14.82
N ALA A 268 -45.74 -2.97 14.19
CA ALA A 268 -46.95 -2.21 14.47
C ALA A 268 -48.20 -2.97 13.98
N PRO A 269 -49.37 -2.82 14.64
CA PRO A 269 -50.62 -3.46 14.21
C PRO A 269 -51.15 -2.85 12.90
N PRO A 270 -51.91 -3.63 12.09
CA PRO A 270 -52.38 -3.19 10.79
C PRO A 270 -53.55 -2.19 10.90
N VAL A 271 -53.56 -1.20 9.99
CA VAL A 271 -54.67 -0.24 9.82
C VAL A 271 -55.49 -0.64 8.59
N VAL A 272 -56.82 -0.65 8.72
CA VAL A 272 -57.79 -0.95 7.66
C VAL A 272 -58.64 0.30 7.40
N PRO A 273 -58.94 0.70 6.14
CA PRO A 273 -59.43 2.04 5.83
C PRO A 273 -60.96 2.22 5.89
N GLY A 274 -61.41 3.40 6.32
CA GLY A 274 -62.79 3.88 6.22
C GLY A 274 -62.95 5.28 6.82
N GLY A 275 -63.64 6.20 6.11
CA GLY A 275 -64.05 7.53 6.62
C GLY A 275 -65.55 7.57 6.97
N PRO A 276 -66.24 8.75 6.95
CA PRO A 276 -65.80 10.10 6.56
C PRO A 276 -66.28 11.26 7.49
N VAL A 277 -65.99 12.53 7.10
CA VAL A 277 -66.50 13.83 7.64
C VAL A 277 -66.25 14.12 9.15
N VAL A 278 -66.27 15.36 9.69
CA VAL A 278 -66.70 16.72 9.26
C VAL A 278 -65.55 17.74 9.47
N ALA A 279 -65.62 18.94 8.86
CA ALA A 279 -64.60 20.00 8.93
C ALA A 279 -65.08 21.30 9.62
N THR A 280 -64.14 22.04 10.21
CA THR A 280 -64.14 23.50 10.46
C THR A 280 -62.68 23.98 10.70
N ASP A 281 -62.29 25.25 10.55
CA ASP A 281 -62.66 26.31 9.59
C ASP A 281 -61.60 27.44 9.64
N GLY A 282 -61.52 28.28 8.60
CA GLY A 282 -60.87 29.60 8.61
C GLY A 282 -59.36 29.67 8.27
N GLY A 283 -58.93 30.78 7.62
CA GLY A 283 -57.51 31.18 7.61
C GLY A 283 -56.85 31.64 6.28
N GLN A 284 -57.59 31.90 5.21
CA GLN A 284 -57.01 32.37 3.94
C GLN A 284 -56.57 33.86 4.01
N SER A 285 -55.32 34.20 3.65
CA SER A 285 -54.94 35.37 2.80
C SER A 285 -53.42 35.56 2.57
N ASP A 286 -53.05 35.70 1.30
CA ASP A 286 -51.89 36.43 0.73
C ASP A 286 -52.52 37.71 0.05
N PRO A 287 -51.83 38.78 -0.46
CA PRO A 287 -50.40 38.92 -0.71
C PRO A 287 -49.73 40.34 -0.56
N ARG A 288 -48.39 40.35 -0.69
CA ARG A 288 -47.51 41.39 -1.31
C ARG A 288 -47.32 42.82 -0.73
N ARG A 289 -46.05 43.26 -0.93
CA ARG A 289 -45.55 44.59 -1.40
C ARG A 289 -44.92 45.55 -0.37
N GLY A 290 -43.67 45.96 -0.64
CA GLY A 290 -42.94 47.03 0.04
C GLY A 290 -41.51 47.12 -0.50
N THR A 291 -41.08 48.29 -0.98
CA THR A 291 -39.76 48.51 -1.64
C THR A 291 -39.13 49.79 -1.11
N GLU A 292 -37.83 49.81 -0.83
CA GLU A 292 -37.05 51.07 -0.88
C GLU A 292 -35.54 50.81 -1.07
N ILE A 293 -34.78 51.87 -1.42
CA ILE A 293 -33.45 51.77 -2.06
C ILE A 293 -32.46 52.81 -1.49
N ARG A 294 -31.23 52.37 -1.17
CA ARG A 294 -29.96 53.14 -1.15
C ARG A 294 -28.80 52.17 -0.83
N GLY A 295 -27.59 52.26 -1.40
CA GLY A 295 -27.07 53.08 -2.50
C GLY A 295 -25.55 52.86 -2.64
N VAL A 296 -24.98 52.87 -3.86
CA VAL A 296 -23.53 52.69 -4.13
C VAL A 296 -22.92 54.03 -4.62
N PRO A 297 -21.61 54.32 -4.40
CA PRO A 297 -20.60 53.92 -5.41
C PRO A 297 -19.16 53.61 -4.89
N TYR A 298 -18.36 52.95 -5.73
CA TYR A 298 -16.87 52.99 -5.78
C TYR A 298 -16.44 54.03 -6.87
N PRO A 299 -15.16 54.48 -7.04
CA PRO A 299 -13.86 53.85 -6.70
C PRO A 299 -12.94 54.83 -5.87
N ALA A 300 -11.60 54.98 -5.92
CA ALA A 300 -10.52 54.53 -6.83
C ALA A 300 -9.08 54.64 -6.26
N SER A 301 -8.10 54.14 -7.04
CA SER A 301 -6.69 54.57 -7.21
C SER A 301 -5.73 54.76 -6.01
N ASN A 302 -4.94 53.72 -5.72
CA ASN A 302 -3.47 53.59 -5.97
C ASN A 302 -2.65 54.86 -6.40
N PRO A 303 -1.31 54.89 -6.18
CA PRO A 303 -0.47 54.57 -5.00
C PRO A 303 0.30 55.82 -4.51
N ASP A 304 1.19 55.68 -3.52
CA ASP A 304 2.31 56.65 -3.39
C ASP A 304 3.60 56.00 -2.85
N ALA A 305 4.74 56.63 -3.12
CA ALA A 305 6.08 56.14 -2.79
C ALA A 305 6.80 57.07 -1.81
N ASN A 306 7.80 56.56 -1.09
CA ASN A 306 8.82 57.42 -0.52
C ASN A 306 10.19 56.74 -0.43
N ARG A 307 11.25 57.52 -0.68
CA ARG A 307 12.63 57.04 -0.82
C ARG A 307 13.60 58.14 -0.41
N SER A 308 14.23 57.96 0.75
CA SER A 308 15.38 58.71 1.28
C SER A 308 15.86 57.94 2.52
N ASP A 309 17.15 57.70 2.76
CA ASP A 309 18.36 58.05 1.99
C ASP A 309 19.20 56.78 1.68
#